data_AF-B1WSJ4-F1
#
_entry.id   AF-B1WSJ4-F1
#
_cell.length_a   1.000
_cell.length_b   1.000
_cell.length_c   1.000
_cell.angle_alpha   90.00
_cell.angle_beta   90.00
_cell.angle_gamma   90.00
#
_symmetry.space_group_name_H-M   'P 1'
#
loop_
_entity.id
_entity.type
_entity.pdbx_description
1 polymer ?
#
loop_
_entity_poly.entity_id
_entity_poly.type
_entity_poly.pdbx_seq_one_letter_code
_entity_poly.pdbx_strand_id
1 'polypeptide(L)' 'MNTHKIETTLTENGKLLIDNIPFKKGESVEVIIIKQSAKSCDFNQYPLAGKVIKYDKPLEPATNIEDWESLK' A
#
# COMPACT_ATOMS: atom_id res chain seq x y z
N MET A 1 -5.18 13.53 -11.97
CA MET A 1 -5.56 13.69 -10.55
C MET A 1 -4.28 13.58 -9.75
N ASN A 2 -3.78 14.69 -9.20
CA ASN A 2 -2.51 14.70 -8.45
C ASN A 2 -2.85 14.60 -6.96
N THR A 3 -2.73 13.39 -6.40
CA THR A 3 -3.04 13.14 -4.99
C THR A 3 -1.75 13.13 -4.19
N HIS A 4 -1.61 14.09 -3.28
CA HIS A 4 -0.52 14.09 -2.30
C HIS A 4 -1.01 13.45 -1.00
N LYS A 5 -0.30 12.41 -0.55
CA LYS A 5 -0.58 11.73 0.72
C LYS A 5 0.45 12.13 1.76
N ILE A 6 -0.02 12.58 2.91
CA ILE A 6 0.79 12.87 4.10
C ILE A 6 0.33 11.94 5.21
N GLU A 7 1.26 11.21 5.83
CA GLU A 7 0.99 10.39 7.00
C GLU A 7 1.63 11.06 8.22
N THR A 8 0.83 11.30 9.25
CA THR A 8 1.31 11.88 10.52
C THR A 8 0.52 11.31 11.69
N THR A 9 1.09 11.41 12.88
CA THR A 9 0.47 10.98 14.14
C THR A 9 -0.03 12.21 14.89
N LEU A 10 -1.22 12.13 15.49
CA LEU A 10 -1.71 13.23 16.34
C LEU A 10 -0.80 13.40 17.56
N THR A 11 -0.27 14.61 17.75
CA THR A 11 0.50 14.99 18.94
C THR A 11 -0.38 15.57 20.04
N GLU A 12 -1.55 16.12 19.68
CA GLU A 12 -2.54 16.70 20.59
C GLU A 12 -3.91 16.04 20.34
N ASN A 13 -4.69 15.85 21.42
CA ASN A 13 -6.00 15.24 21.33
C ASN A 13 -6.94 16.10 20.47
N GLY A 14 -7.50 15.51 19.41
CA GLY A 14 -8.49 16.15 18.55
C GLY A 14 -7.94 17.25 17.64
N LYS A 15 -6.61 17.44 17.58
CA LYS A 15 -5.98 18.47 16.76
C LYS A 15 -4.89 17.89 15.87
N LEU A 16 -4.98 18.19 14.58
CA LEU A 16 -4.01 17.81 13.56
C LEU A 16 -3.43 19.08 12.95
N LEU A 17 -2.12 19.25 13.07
CA LEU A 17 -1.39 20.36 12.46
C LEU A 17 -0.61 19.81 11.27
N ILE A 18 -0.90 20.34 10.07
CA ILE A 18 -0.28 19.92 8.81
C ILE A 18 0.43 21.15 8.23
N ASP A 19 1.76 21.11 8.24
CA ASP A 19 2.61 22.17 7.69
C ASP A 19 3.33 21.74 6.41
N ASN A 20 3.89 22.71 5.67
CA ASN A 20 4.71 22.50 4.48
C ASN A 20 4.04 21.67 3.37
N ILE A 21 2.72 21.83 3.20
CA ILE A 21 1.99 21.21 2.10
C ILE A 21 2.43 21.81 0.75
N PRO A 22 2.58 21.01 -0.32
CA PRO A 22 3.12 21.47 -1.61
C PRO A 22 2.08 22.20 -2.47
N PHE A 23 1.22 23.01 -1.84
CA PHE A 23 0.17 23.79 -2.51
C PHE A 23 0.44 25.28 -2.37
N LYS A 24 0.01 26.04 -3.36
CA LYS A 24 0.18 27.49 -3.44
C LYS A 24 -1.04 28.22 -2.89
N LYS A 25 -0.83 29.48 -2.51
CA LYS A 25 -1.91 30.38 -2.12
C LYS A 25 -2.96 30.47 -3.23
N GLY A 26 -4.22 30.25 -2.87
CA GLY A 26 -5.37 30.33 -3.79
C GLY A 26 -5.78 29.00 -4.43
N GLU A 27 -5.03 27.91 -4.20
CA GLU A 27 -5.46 26.58 -4.63
C GLU A 27 -6.53 26.02 -3.70
N SER A 28 -7.60 25.46 -4.29
CA SER A 28 -8.60 24.72 -3.54
C SER A 28 -8.08 23.32 -3.23
N VAL A 29 -8.16 22.92 -1.96
CA VAL A 29 -7.67 21.62 -1.49
C VAL A 29 -8.77 20.90 -0.70
N GLU A 30 -8.83 19.58 -0.85
CA GLU A 30 -9.70 18.70 -0.07
C GLU A 30 -8.84 17.89 0.91
N VAL A 31 -9.29 17.77 2.16
CA VAL A 31 -8.59 17.02 3.20
C VAL A 31 -9.48 15.88 3.68
N ILE A 32 -8.97 14.64 3.59
CA ILE A 32 -9.66 13.44 4.05
C ILE A 32 -8.89 12.85 5.23
N ILE A 33 -9.52 12.78 6.41
CA ILE A 33 -8.92 12.23 7.62
C ILE A 33 -9.45 10.82 7.84
N ILE A 34 -8.56 9.84 7.79
CA ILE A 34 -8.88 8.43 8.05
C ILE A 34 -8.13 7.99 9.30
N LYS A 35 -8.85 7.55 10.33
CA LYS A 35 -8.24 6.93 11.49
C LYS A 35 -7.57 5.63 11.03
N GLN A 36 -6.24 5.60 11.06
CA GLN A 36 -5.53 4.34 10.84
C GLN A 36 -5.80 3.46 12.05
N SER A 37 -6.46 2.32 11.83
CA SER A 37 -6.34 1.22 12.79
C SER A 37 -4.86 0.85 12.86
N ALA A 38 -4.37 0.49 14.05
CA ALA A 38 -3.09 -0.19 14.13
C ALA A 38 -3.21 -1.39 13.17
N LYS A 39 -2.53 -1.32 12.02
CA LYS A 39 -2.32 -2.52 11.23
C LYS A 39 -1.63 -3.46 12.21
N SER A 40 -2.29 -4.55 12.58
CA SER A 40 -1.59 -5.62 13.25
C SER A 40 -0.41 -5.94 12.34
N CYS A 41 0.79 -5.56 12.78
CA CYS A 41 2.02 -5.83 12.05
C CYS A 41 2.41 -7.31 12.23
N ASP A 42 1.42 -8.19 12.44
CA ASP A 42 1.60 -9.60 12.76
C ASP A 42 1.55 -10.51 11.54
N PHE A 43 1.29 -9.96 10.36
CA PHE A 43 1.61 -10.67 9.13
C PHE A 43 2.96 -10.18 8.66
N ASN A 44 3.97 -11.04 8.80
CA ASN A 44 5.28 -10.90 8.17
C ASN A 44 5.05 -10.39 6.73
N GLN A 45 5.24 -9.07 6.54
CA GLN A 45 4.85 -8.38 5.30
C GLN A 45 5.62 -8.92 4.09
N TYR A 46 6.73 -9.60 4.35
CA TYR A 46 7.60 -10.18 3.35
C TYR A 46 8.02 -11.59 3.78
N PRO A 47 7.14 -12.60 3.70
CA PRO A 47 7.43 -13.97 4.17
C PRO A 47 8.55 -14.66 3.39
N LEU A 48 8.92 -14.07 2.25
CA LEU A 48 9.97 -14.53 1.35
C LEU A 48 11.26 -13.69 1.44
N ALA A 49 11.28 -12.59 2.21
CA ALA A 49 12.49 -11.78 2.37
C ALA A 49 13.62 -12.61 3.01
N GLY A 50 14.80 -12.59 2.38
CA GLY A 50 15.98 -13.37 2.82
C GLY A 50 15.94 -14.87 2.48
N LYS A 51 14.88 -15.37 1.85
CA LYS A 51 14.83 -16.75 1.36
C LYS A 51 15.36 -16.83 -0.07
N VAL A 52 16.30 -17.73 -0.32
CA VAL A 52 16.75 -18.06 -1.67
C VAL A 52 15.76 -19.06 -2.27
N ILE A 53 14.90 -18.59 -3.18
CA ILE A 53 13.93 -19.43 -3.89
C ILE A 53 14.55 -19.84 -5.22
N LYS A 54 14.69 -21.15 -5.44
CA LYS A 54 15.16 -21.71 -6.71
C LYS A 54 13.95 -22.28 -7.46
N TYR A 55 13.76 -21.80 -8.70
CA TYR A 55 12.81 -22.38 -9.63
C TYR A 55 13.57 -23.30 -10.58
N ASP A 56 13.33 -24.61 -10.50
CA ASP A 56 14.02 -25.58 -11.35
C ASP A 56 13.63 -25.45 -12.82
N LYS A 57 12.42 -24.95 -13.10
CA LYS A 57 11.91 -24.72 -14.46
C LYS A 57 11.11 -23.41 -14.53
N PRO A 58 11.79 -22.26 -14.61
CA PRO A 58 11.15 -20.95 -14.47
C PRO A 58 10.28 -20.54 -15.66
N LEU A 59 10.40 -21.23 -16.79
CA LEU A 59 9.67 -20.94 -18.03
C LEU A 59 8.52 -21.91 -18.31
N GLU A 60 8.33 -22.91 -17.45
CA GLU A 60 7.22 -23.85 -17.61
C GLU A 60 5.90 -23.21 -17.16
N PRO A 61 4.77 -23.62 -17.74
CA PRO A 61 3.46 -23.18 -17.30
C PRO A 61 3.26 -23.44 -15.80
N ALA A 62 2.64 -22.48 -15.11
CA ALA A 62 2.37 -22.60 -13.68
C ALA A 62 1.38 -23.73 -13.34
N THR A 63 0.53 -24.12 -14.29
CA THR A 63 -0.47 -25.19 -14.18
C THR A 63 -0.74 -25.79 -15.56
N ASN A 64 -1.44 -26.93 -15.62
CA ASN A 64 -1.77 -27.56 -16.90
C ASN A 64 -2.86 -26.77 -17.65
N ILE A 65 -2.97 -26.95 -18.96
CA ILE A 65 -3.89 -26.18 -19.80
C ILE A 65 -5.36 -26.41 -19.42
N GLU A 66 -5.71 -27.60 -18.93
CA GLU A 66 -7.08 -27.96 -18.55
C GLU A 66 -7.54 -27.31 -17.23
N ASP A 67 -6.60 -26.79 -16.43
CA ASP A 67 -6.89 -26.11 -15.17
C ASP A 67 -7.34 -24.65 -15.38
N TRP A 68 -7.16 -24.10 -16.58
CA TRP A 68 -7.60 -22.75 -16.91
C TRP A 68 -9.11 -22.70 -17.13
N GLU A 69 -9.83 -22.12 -16.17
CA GLU A 69 -11.29 -21.94 -16.26
C GLU A 69 -11.73 -21.10 -17.47
N SER A 70 -10.88 -20.17 -17.94
CA SER A 70 -11.18 -19.32 -19.10
C SER A 70 -11.15 -20.06 -20.44
N LEU A 71 -10.62 -21.29 -20.49
CA LEU A 71 -10.54 -22.12 -21.69
C LEU A 71 -11.63 -23.22 -21.73
N LYS A 72 -12.52 -23.25 -20.72
CA LYS A 72 -13.72 -24.08 -20.68
C LYS A 72 -14.89 -23.34 -21.31
#